data_AF-A0A976FM12-F1
#
_entry.id   AF-A0A976FM12-F1
#
_cell.length_a   1.000
_cell.length_b   1.000
_cell.length_c   1.000
_cell.angle_alpha   90.00
_cell.angle_beta   90.00
_cell.angle_gamma   90.00
#
_symmetry.space_group_name_H-M   'P 1'
#
loop_
_entity.id
_entity.type
_entity.pdbx_description
1 polymer ?
#
loop_
_entity_poly.entity_id
_entity_poly.type
_entity_poly.pdbx_seq_one_letter_code
_entity_poly.pdbx_strand_id
1 'polypeptide(L)'
;MLLEAKLDVRNWDIILPALQACIHHSPVDSLGGRSPTEMFIGFDVPPVIDPVVVNSDSNTDVLMTLNPATAAQQIDKLQAKSCATCT
;
A
#
# COMPACT_ATOMS: atom_id res chain seq x y z
N MET A 1 1.15 6.59 0.06
CA MET A 1 2.41 6.18 -0.60
C MET A 1 3.15 7.30 -1.32
N LEU A 2 2.75 7.80 -2.50
CA LEU A 2 3.53 8.85 -3.21
C LEU A 2 3.06 10.29 -2.93
N LEU A 3 1.76 10.49 -2.69
CA LEU A 3 1.20 11.78 -2.28
C LEU A 3 1.61 12.19 -0.85
N GLU A 4 1.84 11.22 0.04
CA GLU A 4 2.39 11.46 1.39
C GLU A 4 3.85 11.90 1.37
N ALA A 5 4.61 11.52 0.35
CA ALA A 5 6.03 11.83 0.24
C ALA A 5 6.32 13.27 -0.21
N LYS A 6 5.28 14.13 -0.40
CA LYS A 6 5.41 15.50 -0.91
C LYS A 6 6.33 15.59 -2.13
N LEU A 7 6.19 14.63 -3.04
CA LEU A 7 7.05 14.54 -4.20
C LEU A 7 6.80 15.73 -5.13
N ASP A 8 7.87 16.45 -5.42
CA ASP A 8 7.86 17.56 -6.36
C ASP A 8 7.75 17.02 -7.78
N VAL A 9 6.69 17.38 -8.49
CA VAL A 9 6.40 16.93 -9.86
C VAL A 9 7.55 17.28 -10.82
N ARG A 10 8.41 18.25 -10.47
CA ARG A 10 9.61 18.61 -11.23
C ARG A 10 10.68 17.52 -11.27
N ASN A 11 10.65 16.54 -10.37
CA ASN A 11 11.59 15.41 -10.30
C ASN A 11 11.01 14.11 -10.89
N TRP A 12 10.14 14.24 -11.89
CA TRP A 12 9.41 13.12 -12.48
C TRP A 12 10.30 11.99 -13.00
N ASP A 13 11.49 12.32 -13.49
CA ASP A 13 12.54 11.41 -13.91
C ASP A 13 12.97 10.41 -12.81
N ILE A 14 12.94 10.84 -11.54
CA ILE A 14 13.26 9.99 -10.37
C ILE A 14 11.99 9.33 -9.82
N ILE A 15 10.86 10.05 -9.87
CA ILE A 15 9.58 9.59 -9.31
C ILE A 15 8.97 8.46 -10.14
N LEU A 16 9.05 8.55 -11.46
CA LEU A 16 8.40 7.61 -12.36
C LEU A 16 8.91 6.16 -12.16
N PRO A 17 10.23 5.89 -12.08
CA PRO A 17 10.72 4.55 -11.76
C PRO A 17 10.23 4.03 -10.40
N ALA A 18 10.20 4.90 -9.38
CA ALA A 18 9.72 4.53 -8.05
C ALA A 18 8.21 4.19 -8.05
N LEU A 19 7.40 5.00 -8.74
CA LEU A 19 5.97 4.76 -8.95
C LEU A 19 5.74 3.45 -9.70
N GLN A 20 6.51 3.21 -10.76
CA GLN A 20 6.42 1.98 -11.54
C GLN A 20 6.75 0.75 -10.68
N ALA A 21 7.79 0.83 -9.84
CA ALA A 21 8.10 -0.23 -8.89
C ALA A 21 6.96 -0.46 -7.88
N CYS A 22 6.36 0.61 -7.34
CA CYS A 22 5.21 0.47 -6.45
C CYS A 22 4.07 -0.29 -7.12
N ILE A 23 3.69 0.11 -8.34
CA ILE A 23 2.55 -0.50 -9.04
C ILE A 23 2.81 -1.96 -9.40
N HIS A 24 4.00 -2.28 -9.91
CA HIS A 24 4.30 -3.64 -10.35
C HIS A 24 4.53 -4.64 -9.21
N HIS A 25 4.93 -4.16 -8.03
CA HIS A 25 5.13 -5.01 -6.85
C HIS A 25 3.97 -4.97 -5.85
N SER A 26 2.93 -4.16 -6.09
CA SER A 26 1.76 -4.13 -5.20
C SER A 26 0.78 -5.24 -5.59
N PRO A 27 0.34 -6.07 -4.62
CA PRO A 27 -0.67 -7.07 -4.88
C PRO A 27 -2.03 -6.43 -5.19
N VAL A 28 -2.77 -7.04 -6.13
CA VAL A 28 -4.13 -6.59 -6.50
C VAL A 28 -5.10 -7.76 -6.55
N ASP A 29 -6.34 -7.51 -6.15
CA ASP A 29 -7.38 -8.55 -6.01
C ASP A 29 -7.72 -9.24 -7.33
N SER A 30 -7.69 -8.50 -8.44
CA SER A 30 -7.92 -9.04 -9.79
C SER A 30 -6.90 -10.09 -10.22
N LEU A 31 -5.73 -10.13 -9.58
CA LEU A 31 -4.68 -11.12 -9.78
C LEU A 31 -4.61 -12.15 -8.65
N GLY A 32 -5.68 -12.28 -7.85
CA GLY A 32 -5.74 -13.22 -6.74
C GLY A 32 -4.83 -12.82 -5.58
N GLY A 33 -4.67 -11.52 -5.33
CA GLY A 33 -3.83 -11.00 -4.26
C GLY A 33 -2.32 -11.05 -4.57
N ARG A 34 -1.94 -11.20 -5.84
CA ARG A 34 -0.56 -11.15 -6.31
C ARG A 34 -0.27 -9.86 -7.07
N SER A 35 1.01 -9.52 -7.15
CA SER A 35 1.49 -8.37 -7.90
C SER A 35 1.69 -8.71 -9.40
N PRO A 36 1.63 -7.71 -10.30
CA PRO A 36 1.97 -7.90 -11.70
C PRO A 36 3.35 -8.52 -11.93
N THR A 37 4.35 -8.14 -11.12
CA THR A 37 5.70 -8.72 -11.20
C THR A 37 5.67 -10.21 -10.90
N GLU A 38 4.99 -10.64 -9.83
CA GLU A 38 4.88 -12.08 -9.49
C GLU A 38 4.20 -12.88 -10.60
N MET A 39 3.19 -12.29 -11.24
CA MET A 39 2.56 -12.90 -12.42
C MET A 39 3.50 -12.99 -13.63
N PHE A 40 4.33 -11.97 -13.84
CA PHE A 40 5.27 -11.93 -14.96
C PHE A 40 6.44 -12.89 -14.77
N ILE A 41 6.99 -12.99 -13.55
CA ILE A 41 8.19 -13.81 -13.29
C ILE A 41 7.86 -15.24 -12.81
N GLY A 42 6.64 -15.48 -12.32
CA GLY A 42 6.17 -16.80 -11.88
C GLY A 42 6.64 -17.24 -10.49
N PHE A 43 7.25 -16.35 -9.70
CA PHE A 43 7.70 -16.60 -8.33
C PHE A 43 7.28 -15.45 -7.41
N ASP A 44 7.13 -15.74 -6.12
CA ASP A 44 6.85 -14.70 -5.11
C ASP A 44 8.00 -13.71 -5.05
N VAL A 45 7.67 -12.42 -5.00
CA VAL A 45 8.65 -11.34 -4.98
C VAL A 45 8.39 -10.48 -3.77
N PRO A 46 9.39 -10.28 -2.89
CA PRO A 46 9.23 -9.37 -1.79
C PRO A 46 8.92 -7.96 -2.30
N PRO A 47 8.03 -7.21 -1.61
CA PRO A 47 7.70 -5.86 -2.00
C PRO A 47 8.95 -4.98 -1.99
N VAL A 48 9.13 -4.14 -3.03
CA VAL A 48 10.30 -3.26 -3.17
C VAL A 48 10.34 -2.18 -2.08
N ILE A 49 9.18 -1.84 -1.54
CA ILE A 49 9.03 -0.87 -0.46
C ILE A 49 8.19 -1.51 0.61
N ASP A 50 8.72 -1.57 1.84
CA ASP A 50 8.01 -2.16 2.96
C ASP A 50 6.72 -1.38 3.22
N PRO A 51 5.57 -2.04 3.13
CA PRO A 51 4.31 -1.37 3.35
C PRO A 51 4.20 -1.10 4.87
N VAL A 52 3.80 0.12 5.23
CA VAL A 52 3.63 0.55 6.63
C VAL A 52 2.19 0.99 6.85
N VAL A 53 1.58 0.54 7.96
CA VAL A 53 0.34 1.15 8.48
C VAL A 53 0.71 2.10 9.61
N VAL A 54 0.20 3.33 9.50
CA VAL A 54 0.21 4.29 10.61
C VAL A 54 -1.15 4.18 11.29
N ASN A 55 -1.15 3.77 12.56
CA ASN A 55 -2.35 3.78 13.38
C ASN A 55 -2.46 5.13 14.12
N SER A 56 -3.37 6.00 13.68
CA SER A 56 -3.60 7.33 14.28
C SER A 56 -4.66 7.34 15.39
N ASP A 57 -4.84 6.25 16.15
CA ASP A 57 -5.78 6.23 17.28
C ASP A 57 -5.21 6.82 18.59
N SER A 58 -3.92 7.16 18.64
CA SER A 58 -3.30 7.82 19.80
C SER A 58 -2.16 8.73 19.34
N ASN A 59 -1.81 9.74 20.14
CA ASN A 59 -0.87 10.84 19.88
C ASN A 59 0.61 10.44 19.55
N THR A 60 0.83 9.22 19.08
CA THR A 60 2.12 8.63 18.71
C THR A 60 1.93 7.79 17.46
N ASP A 61 2.51 8.24 16.34
CA ASP A 61 2.55 7.46 15.10
C ASP A 61 3.42 6.21 15.30
N VAL A 62 2.78 5.04 15.43
CA VAL A 62 3.48 3.76 15.51
C VAL A 62 3.61 3.18 14.10
N LEU A 63 4.86 3.06 13.64
CA LEU A 63 5.21 2.38 12.40
C LEU A 63 5.02 0.87 12.58
N MET A 64 3.98 0.29 12.01
CA MET A 64 3.82 -1.17 11.96
C MET A 64 4.17 -1.69 10.56
N THR A 65 5.10 -2.64 10.50
CA THR A 65 5.31 -3.46 9.29
C THR A 65 3.99 -4.13 8.94
N LEU A 66 3.52 -3.94 7.71
CA LEU A 66 2.25 -4.49 7.25
C LEU A 66 2.29 -6.01 7.24
N ASN A 67 1.68 -6.63 8.25
CA ASN A 67 1.23 -8.01 8.14
C ASN A 67 -0.07 -8.01 7.31
N PRO A 68 -0.12 -8.71 6.16
CA PRO A 68 -1.26 -8.68 5.24
C PRO A 68 -2.58 -9.12 5.90
N ALA A 69 -2.53 -10.04 6.87
CA ALA A 69 -3.73 -10.45 7.61
C ALA A 69 -4.29 -9.33 8.49
N THR A 70 -3.42 -8.51 9.09
CA THR A 70 -3.80 -7.36 9.90
C THR A 70 -4.22 -6.18 9.03
N ALA A 71 -3.62 -6.04 7.84
CA ALA A 71 -3.96 -5.02 6.84
C ALA A 71 -5.41 -5.13 6.41
N ALA A 72 -5.84 -6.35 6.02
CA ALA A 72 -7.20 -6.63 5.59
C ALA A 72 -8.21 -6.28 6.70
N GLN A 73 -7.93 -6.67 7.95
CA GLN A 73 -8.80 -6.33 9.08
C GLN A 73 -8.91 -4.82 9.33
N GLN A 74 -7.84 -4.05 9.12
CA GLN A 74 -7.89 -2.60 9.26
C GLN A 74 -8.69 -1.96 8.12
N ILE A 75 -8.51 -2.44 6.89
CA ILE A 75 -9.29 -1.98 5.73
C ILE A 75 -10.77 -2.28 5.94
N ASP A 76 -11.14 -3.49 6.39
CA ASP A 76 -12.52 -3.86 6.71
C ASP A 76 -13.11 -2.95 7.80
N LYS A 77 -12.34 -2.65 8.85
CA LYS A 77 -12.76 -1.72 9.91
C LYS A 77 -12.97 -0.30 9.39
N LEU A 78 -12.13 0.16 8.49
CA LEU A 78 -12.23 1.50 7.89
C LEU A 78 -13.44 1.58 6.93
N GLN A 79 -13.67 0.54 6.14
CA GLN A 79 -14.85 0.44 5.27
C GLN A 79 -16.15 0.36 6.08
N ALA A 80 -16.16 -0.37 7.20
CA ALA A 80 -17.30 -0.43 8.11
C ALA A 80 -17.58 0.93 8.78
N LYS A 81 -16.54 1.65 9.24
CA LYS A 81 -16.69 3.01 9.78
C LYS A 81 -17.21 4.00 8.73
N SER A 82 -16.72 3.91 7.50
CA SER A 82 -17.18 4.72 6.36
C SER A 82 -18.69 4.50 6.08
N CYS A 83 -19.17 3.27 6.16
CA CYS A 83 -20.59 2.94 5.97
C CYS A 83 -21.49 3.50 7.09
N ALA A 84 -21.00 3.53 8.33
CA ALA A 84 -21.74 4.05 9.48
C ALA A 84 -21.89 5.59 9.51
N THR A 85 -21.22 6.31 8.60
CA THR A 85 -21.25 7.79 8.54
C THR A 85 -22.17 8.32 7.43
N CYS A 86 -22.94 7.44 6.76
CA CYS A 86 -23.85 7.79 5.66
C CYS A 86 -25.33 7.94 6.04
N THR A 87 -25.68 8.02 7.33
CA THR A 87 -27.05 8.34 7.80
C THR A 87 -27.13 9.70 8.46
#